data_AF-A0A2W6SU71-F1
#
_entry.id   AF-A0A2W6SU71-F1
#
_cell.length_a   1.000
_cell.length_b   1.000
_cell.length_c   1.000
_cell.angle_alpha   90.00
_cell.angle_beta   90.00
_cell.angle_gamma   90.00
#
_symmetry.space_group_name_H-M   'P 1'
#
loop_
_entity.id
_entity.type
_entity.pdbx_description
1 polymer ?
#
loop_
_entity_poly.entity_id
_entity_poly.type
_entity_poly.pdbx_seq_one_letter_code
_entity_poly.pdbx_strand_id
1 'polypeptide(L)'
;MTQREEPLWEGRKPHYTDPLRGRLPELERCMIRHRALQMILIIYHAEELKREVLEIVAAQRDCKNAVNDEDRPAEEEVPDRKKVKRAFDALVRDGVLTPDERREMVDLIGRRNSIAHHLDQVTADLSTDAWVRDHLTYMPDRQEHDYEALDRLEAMRRLLEERTIAKHYVGVMSMRGIFFEATEKALRDDIRRLDRRIRKLVRERRTAIQALNKEMSIEATELVGDFHPRWPENRYHRGRLTPRGVEVCYRLFDMGKSAMAVAHIMELSLSSARARERQWRTLGGETRAVPQLESIPKVHIPVRYEDMR
;
A
#
# COMPACT_ATOMS: atom_id res chain seq x y z
N MET A 1 -21.58 -47.80 -28.79
CA MET A 1 -21.96 -46.39 -28.56
C MET A 1 -21.20 -45.90 -27.34
N THR A 2 -20.01 -45.37 -27.56
CA THR A 2 -19.15 -44.85 -26.50
C THR A 2 -19.66 -43.46 -26.14
N GLN A 3 -20.26 -43.32 -24.95
CA GLN A 3 -20.54 -42.01 -24.36
C GLN A 3 -19.19 -41.31 -24.20
N ARG A 4 -18.95 -40.28 -25.02
CA ARG A 4 -17.86 -39.35 -24.77
C ARG A 4 -18.27 -38.57 -23.52
N GLU A 5 -17.63 -38.89 -22.40
CA GLU A 5 -17.63 -38.00 -21.25
C GLU A 5 -17.01 -36.68 -21.72
N GLU A 6 -17.86 -35.67 -21.95
CA GLU A 6 -17.38 -34.32 -22.21
C GLU A 6 -16.64 -33.84 -20.96
N PRO A 7 -15.38 -33.42 -21.08
CA PRO A 7 -14.63 -32.95 -19.91
C PRO A 7 -15.39 -31.75 -19.34
N LEU A 8 -15.84 -31.88 -18.09
CA LEU A 8 -16.34 -30.77 -17.30
C LEU A 8 -15.24 -29.71 -17.28
N TRP A 9 -15.37 -28.69 -18.11
CA TRP A 9 -14.45 -27.58 -18.12
C TRP A 9 -14.55 -26.90 -16.75
N GLU A 10 -13.51 -27.06 -15.94
CA GLU A 10 -13.44 -26.48 -14.58
C GLU A 10 -13.20 -24.96 -14.60
N GLY A 11 -13.07 -24.37 -15.79
CA GLY A 11 -12.82 -22.95 -15.94
C GLY A 11 -11.38 -22.53 -15.69
N ARG A 12 -10.98 -21.40 -16.28
CA ARG A 12 -9.77 -20.71 -15.80
C ARG A 12 -10.02 -20.26 -14.36
N LYS A 13 -9.06 -20.53 -13.47
CA LYS A 13 -9.10 -20.02 -12.10
C LYS A 13 -9.31 -18.50 -12.14
N PRO A 14 -10.17 -17.93 -11.28
CA PRO A 14 -10.35 -16.49 -11.21
C PRO A 14 -9.01 -15.81 -10.93
N HIS A 15 -8.49 -15.07 -11.90
CA HIS A 15 -7.38 -14.16 -11.66
C HIS A 15 -7.94 -12.81 -11.22
N TYR A 16 -7.18 -12.09 -10.39
CA TYR A 16 -7.54 -10.72 -10.08
C TYR A 16 -7.58 -9.91 -11.38
N THR A 17 -8.77 -9.49 -11.78
CA THR A 17 -8.95 -8.48 -12.81
C THR A 17 -8.99 -7.14 -12.10
N ASP A 18 -8.19 -6.17 -12.53
CA ASP A 18 -8.38 -4.77 -12.13
C ASP A 18 -9.43 -4.13 -13.04
N PRO A 19 -10.72 -4.09 -12.65
CA PRO A 19 -11.74 -3.48 -13.49
C PRO A 19 -11.50 -1.96 -13.66
N LEU A 20 -10.67 -1.33 -12.81
CA LEU A 20 -10.39 0.11 -12.81
C LEU A 20 -9.19 0.49 -13.70
N ARG A 21 -8.45 -0.47 -14.26
CA ARG A 21 -7.31 -0.27 -15.18
C ARG A 21 -6.25 0.72 -14.65
N GLY A 22 -5.68 0.44 -13.49
CA GLY A 22 -4.60 1.23 -12.89
C GLY A 22 -5.03 2.56 -12.28
N ARG A 23 -6.34 2.88 -12.28
CA ARG A 23 -6.83 4.07 -11.56
C ARG A 23 -6.79 3.79 -10.07
N LEU A 24 -5.79 4.37 -9.40
CA LEU A 24 -5.65 4.27 -7.95
C LEU A 24 -6.92 4.84 -7.28
N PRO A 25 -7.70 4.01 -6.54
CA PRO A 25 -8.89 4.50 -5.86
C PRO A 25 -8.53 5.39 -4.67
N GLU A 26 -9.54 6.09 -4.14
CA GLU A 26 -9.32 7.09 -3.09
C GLU A 26 -8.69 6.48 -1.82
N LEU A 27 -9.07 5.25 -1.47
CA LEU A 27 -8.54 4.56 -0.29
C LEU A 27 -7.03 4.41 -0.38
N GLU A 28 -6.53 3.86 -1.48
CA GLU A 28 -5.13 3.62 -1.75
C GLU A 28 -4.36 4.95 -1.81
N ARG A 29 -4.94 6.01 -2.40
CA ARG A 29 -4.34 7.36 -2.37
C ARG A 29 -4.21 7.90 -0.96
N CYS A 30 -5.25 7.74 -0.13
CA CYS A 30 -5.22 8.17 1.26
C CYS A 30 -4.17 7.39 2.06
N MET A 31 -4.05 6.07 1.84
CA MET A 31 -3.04 5.23 2.49
C MET A 31 -1.61 5.63 2.09
N ILE A 32 -1.35 5.88 0.80
CA ILE A 32 -0.04 6.37 0.34
C ILE A 32 0.31 7.71 1.02
N ARG A 33 -0.63 8.66 1.05
CA ARG A 33 -0.41 9.96 1.71
C ARG A 33 -0.18 9.79 3.22
N HIS A 34 -0.92 8.91 3.87
CA HIS A 34 -0.76 8.63 5.29
C HIS A 34 0.63 8.07 5.59
N ARG A 35 1.08 7.06 4.83
CA ARG A 35 2.44 6.52 4.94
C ARG A 35 3.49 7.58 4.65
N ALA A 36 3.30 8.41 3.63
CA ALA A 36 4.21 9.50 3.30
C ALA A 36 4.38 10.49 4.46
N LEU A 37 3.30 10.90 5.11
CA LEU A 37 3.36 11.78 6.27
C LEU A 37 4.02 11.09 7.48
N GLN A 38 3.73 9.80 7.72
CA GLN A 38 4.42 9.03 8.76
C GLN A 38 5.92 8.94 8.50
N MET A 39 6.32 8.66 7.25
CA MET A 39 7.73 8.61 6.84
C MET A 39 8.41 9.97 7.03
N ILE A 40 7.75 11.07 6.67
CA ILE A 40 8.27 12.42 6.91
C ILE A 40 8.49 12.64 8.41
N LEU A 41 7.54 12.27 9.27
CA LEU A 41 7.70 12.37 10.72
C LEU A 41 8.84 11.47 11.23
N ILE A 42 8.99 10.25 10.74
CA ILE A 42 10.11 9.38 11.13
C ILE A 42 11.45 10.04 10.77
N ILE A 43 11.59 10.56 9.56
CA ILE A 43 12.79 11.29 9.12
C ILE A 43 13.04 12.50 10.03
N TYR A 44 11.98 13.25 10.32
CA TYR A 44 12.05 14.48 11.10
C TYR A 44 12.46 14.23 12.54
N HIS A 45 11.82 13.27 13.22
CA HIS A 45 12.18 12.90 14.58
C HIS A 45 13.55 12.21 14.65
N ALA A 46 13.94 11.40 13.66
CA ALA A 46 15.26 10.76 13.63
C ALA A 46 16.38 11.80 13.58
N GLU A 47 16.22 12.85 12.78
CA GLU A 47 17.21 13.92 12.69
C GLU A 47 17.27 14.75 13.98
N GLU A 48 16.13 15.03 14.60
CA GLU A 48 16.13 15.71 15.90
C GLU A 48 16.72 14.84 17.01
N LEU A 49 16.41 13.54 17.07
CA LEU A 49 17.03 12.64 18.05
C LEU A 49 18.56 12.61 17.90
N LYS A 50 19.06 12.52 16.66
CA LYS A 50 20.49 12.60 16.36
C LYS A 50 21.08 13.92 16.87
N ARG A 51 20.39 15.04 16.65
CA ARG A 51 20.84 16.37 17.10
C ARG A 51 20.82 16.51 18.62
N GLU A 52 19.73 16.15 19.27
CA GLU A 52 19.57 16.20 20.73
C GLU A 52 20.72 15.48 21.43
N VAL A 53 21.04 14.26 21.01
CA VAL A 53 22.15 13.48 21.56
C VAL A 53 23.50 14.20 21.42
N LEU A 54 23.75 14.85 20.28
CA LEU A 54 24.98 15.62 20.07
C LEU A 54 25.02 16.89 20.94
N GLU A 55 23.93 17.65 20.98
CA GLU A 55 23.82 18.90 21.72
C GLU A 55 23.95 18.66 23.24
N ILE A 56 23.28 17.64 23.78
CA ILE A 56 23.32 17.26 25.19
C ILE A 56 24.75 16.90 25.62
N VAL A 57 25.45 16.06 24.84
CA VAL A 57 26.82 15.64 25.18
C VAL A 57 27.82 16.79 25.02
N ALA A 58 27.66 17.62 23.99
CA ALA A 58 28.50 18.79 23.78
C ALA A 58 28.33 19.80 24.93
N ALA A 59 27.10 20.14 25.29
CA ALA A 59 26.80 21.07 26.38
C ALA A 59 27.31 20.56 27.73
N GLN A 60 27.15 19.25 28.01
CA GLN A 60 27.67 18.65 29.23
C GLN A 60 29.20 18.70 29.29
N ARG A 61 29.88 18.48 28.16
CA ARG A 61 31.34 18.57 28.07
C ARG A 61 31.81 20.01 28.26
N ASP A 62 31.18 20.96 27.59
CA ASP A 62 31.50 22.39 27.71
C ASP A 62 31.33 22.89 29.15
N CYS A 63 30.27 22.47 29.84
CA CYS A 63 30.05 22.81 31.24
C CYS A 63 31.15 22.22 32.15
N LYS A 64 31.53 20.95 31.96
CA LYS A 64 32.63 20.33 32.73
C LYS A 64 33.97 21.04 32.51
N ASN A 65 34.29 21.38 31.26
CA ASN A 65 35.54 22.10 30.93
C ASN A 65 35.57 23.50 31.55
N ALA A 66 34.45 24.23 31.50
CA ALA A 66 34.32 25.55 32.12
C ALA A 66 34.48 25.52 33.64
N VAL A 67 34.04 24.44 34.30
CA VAL A 67 34.23 24.25 35.75
C VAL A 67 35.67 23.88 36.10
N ASN A 68 36.36 23.12 35.25
CA ASN A 68 37.71 22.63 35.50
C ASN A 68 38.83 23.57 35.03
N ASP A 69 38.50 24.72 34.43
CA ASP A 69 39.45 25.68 33.83
C ASP A 69 40.40 24.99 32.82
N GLU A 70 39.87 23.99 32.09
CA GLU A 70 40.61 23.28 31.05
C GLU A 70 40.42 23.99 29.70
N ASP A 71 41.52 24.31 29.03
CA ASP A 71 41.52 24.86 27.68
C ASP A 71 40.71 23.95 26.74
N ARG A 72 39.78 24.55 26.00
CA ARG A 72 38.92 23.82 25.05
C ARG A 72 39.81 23.16 23.98
N PRO A 73 39.93 21.82 23.93
CA PRO A 73 40.71 21.19 22.88
C PRO A 73 40.07 21.52 21.53
N ALA A 74 40.89 21.88 20.53
CA ALA A 74 40.42 22.17 19.19
C ALA A 74 39.53 21.03 18.68
N GLU A 75 38.34 21.37 18.18
CA GLU A 75 37.43 20.36 17.61
C GLU A 75 38.10 19.71 16.40
N GLU A 76 38.54 18.46 16.56
CA GLU A 76 38.91 17.64 15.41
C GLU A 76 37.70 17.55 14.46
N GLU A 77 37.93 17.80 13.16
CA GLU A 77 36.95 17.55 12.11
C GLU A 77 36.70 16.05 11.96
N VAL A 78 35.89 15.52 12.85
CA VAL A 78 35.48 14.12 12.86
C VAL A 78 34.20 13.98 12.02
N PRO A 79 34.10 12.96 11.14
CA PRO A 79 32.87 12.67 10.41
C PRO A 79 31.64 12.56 11.31
N ASP A 80 30.50 13.08 10.86
CA ASP A 80 29.22 13.09 11.58
C ASP A 80 28.85 11.74 12.21
N ARG A 81 29.03 10.64 11.46
CA ARG A 81 28.75 9.28 11.95
C ARG A 81 29.58 8.91 13.18
N LYS A 82 30.86 9.33 13.20
CA LYS A 82 31.76 9.08 14.33
C LYS A 82 31.41 9.99 15.51
N LYS A 83 30.95 11.22 15.27
CA LYS A 83 30.45 12.13 16.32
C LYS A 83 29.23 11.54 17.04
N VAL A 84 28.24 11.09 16.27
CA VAL A 84 27.01 10.45 16.81
C VAL A 84 27.36 9.21 17.63
N LYS A 85 28.24 8.35 17.12
CA LYS A 85 28.69 7.15 17.85
C LYS A 85 29.34 7.53 19.19
N ARG A 86 30.27 8.49 19.20
CA ARG A 86 30.96 8.96 20.41
C ARG A 86 29.97 9.54 21.43
N ALA A 87 28.97 10.28 20.98
CA ALA A 87 27.94 10.85 21.86
C ALA A 87 27.09 9.77 22.54
N PHE A 88 26.60 8.78 21.77
CA PHE A 88 25.90 7.64 22.37
C PHE A 88 26.77 6.82 23.32
N ASP A 89 28.05 6.62 22.99
CA ASP A 89 28.99 5.92 23.87
C ASP A 89 29.21 6.67 25.20
N ALA A 90 29.19 8.01 25.17
CA ALA A 90 29.26 8.84 26.38
C ALA A 90 27.99 8.70 27.23
N LEU A 91 26.80 8.77 26.62
CA LEU A 91 25.52 8.61 27.33
C LEU A 91 25.39 7.22 28.01
N VAL A 92 25.90 6.17 27.36
CA VAL A 92 25.92 4.82 27.96
C VAL A 92 26.92 4.76 29.11
N ARG A 93 28.11 5.35 28.95
CA ARG A 93 29.13 5.39 30.02
C ARG A 93 28.62 6.12 31.26
N ASP A 94 27.88 7.20 31.08
CA ASP A 94 27.31 8.00 32.17
C ASP A 94 26.03 7.36 32.75
N GLY A 95 25.59 6.21 32.21
CA GLY A 95 24.41 5.48 32.65
C GLY A 95 23.09 6.20 32.38
N VAL A 96 23.07 7.11 31.41
CA VAL A 96 21.86 7.77 30.90
C VAL A 96 21.05 6.78 30.06
N LEU A 97 21.75 6.01 29.22
CA LEU A 97 21.20 4.99 28.33
C LEU A 97 21.80 3.62 28.62
N THR A 98 21.02 2.58 28.38
CA THR A 98 21.50 1.20 28.30
C THR A 98 22.07 0.88 26.91
N PRO A 99 22.90 -0.17 26.77
CA PRO A 99 23.40 -0.60 25.46
C PRO A 99 22.30 -0.99 24.46
N ASP A 100 21.17 -1.50 24.94
CA ASP A 100 20.05 -1.92 24.10
C ASP A 100 19.22 -0.71 23.63
N GLU A 101 18.93 0.24 24.53
CA GLU A 101 18.30 1.52 24.14
C GLU A 101 19.16 2.28 23.12
N ARG A 102 20.49 2.31 23.31
CA ARG A 102 21.41 2.87 22.31
C ARG A 102 21.26 2.18 20.96
N ARG A 103 21.17 0.84 20.94
CA ARG A 103 21.03 0.09 19.68
C ARG A 103 19.72 0.45 18.99
N GLU A 104 18.62 0.45 19.73
CA GLU A 104 17.31 0.82 19.19
C GLU A 104 17.30 2.24 18.62
N MET A 105 17.83 3.22 19.36
CA MET A 105 17.94 4.61 18.88
C MET A 105 18.78 4.73 17.59
N VAL A 106 19.91 4.02 17.53
CA VAL A 106 20.77 4.01 16.33
C VAL A 106 20.06 3.36 15.15
N ASP A 107 19.33 2.26 15.37
CA ASP A 107 18.56 1.57 14.34
C ASP A 107 17.42 2.46 13.81
N LEU A 108 16.71 3.16 14.71
CA LEU A 108 15.66 4.12 14.35
C LEU A 108 16.21 5.31 13.55
N ILE A 109 17.39 5.84 13.92
CA ILE A 109 18.09 6.86 13.12
C ILE A 109 18.50 6.29 11.75
N GLY A 110 19.00 5.06 11.70
CA GLY A 110 19.36 4.38 10.46
C GLY A 110 18.17 4.20 9.52
N ARG A 111 16.97 4.01 10.08
CA ARG A 111 15.74 3.81 9.31
C ARG A 111 15.37 5.00 8.41
N ARG A 112 15.72 6.22 8.81
CA ARG A 112 15.61 7.43 7.97
C ARG A 112 16.31 7.25 6.62
N ASN A 113 17.49 6.64 6.59
CA ASN A 113 18.21 6.37 5.34
C ASN A 113 17.53 5.26 4.53
N SER A 114 17.04 4.23 5.21
CA SER A 114 16.29 3.14 4.56
C SER A 114 15.04 3.66 3.85
N ILE A 115 14.26 4.52 4.51
CA ILE A 115 13.08 5.17 3.92
C ILE A 115 13.47 5.98 2.67
N ALA A 116 14.57 6.73 2.72
CA ALA A 116 15.03 7.53 1.59
C ALA A 116 15.46 6.68 0.38
N HIS A 117 16.02 5.49 0.61
CA HIS A 117 16.49 4.60 -0.46
C HIS A 117 15.41 3.66 -1.03
N HIS A 118 14.33 3.41 -0.28
CA HIS A 118 13.32 2.38 -0.62
C HIS A 118 11.88 2.91 -0.57
N LEU A 119 11.67 4.19 -0.86
CA LEU A 119 10.34 4.82 -0.85
C LEU A 119 9.33 4.11 -1.77
N ASP A 120 9.82 3.62 -2.91
CA ASP A 120 9.07 2.85 -3.89
C ASP A 120 8.58 1.52 -3.31
N GLN A 121 9.44 0.79 -2.58
CA GLN A 121 9.09 -0.51 -1.98
C GLN A 121 8.04 -0.37 -0.88
N VAL A 122 8.16 0.66 -0.04
CA VAL A 122 7.28 0.90 1.11
C VAL A 122 5.83 1.22 0.71
N THR A 123 5.59 1.57 -0.55
CA THR A 123 4.25 1.88 -1.09
C THR A 123 3.77 0.95 -2.19
N ALA A 124 4.63 0.02 -2.66
CA ALA A 124 4.35 -0.82 -3.82
C ALA A 124 3.15 -1.77 -3.62
N ASP A 125 2.90 -2.22 -2.39
CA ASP A 125 1.75 -3.06 -2.02
C ASP A 125 0.39 -2.38 -2.25
N LEU A 126 0.37 -1.04 -2.31
CA LEU A 126 -0.83 -0.25 -2.60
C LEU A 126 -1.06 -0.02 -4.10
N SER A 127 -0.17 -0.54 -4.95
CA SER A 127 -0.31 -0.42 -6.39
C SER A 127 -1.48 -1.25 -6.91
N THR A 128 -2.23 -0.65 -7.85
CA THR A 128 -3.28 -1.37 -8.60
C THR A 128 -2.74 -2.09 -9.83
N ASP A 129 -1.48 -1.85 -10.18
CA ASP A 129 -0.84 -2.48 -11.33
C ASP A 129 -0.63 -3.98 -11.10
N ALA A 130 -1.09 -4.80 -12.04
CA ALA A 130 -0.93 -6.24 -11.97
C ALA A 130 0.54 -6.65 -12.01
N TRP A 131 1.36 -6.00 -12.85
CA TRP A 131 2.77 -6.35 -13.00
C TRP A 131 3.54 -6.07 -11.70
N VAL A 132 3.25 -4.94 -11.04
CA VAL A 132 3.86 -4.59 -9.75
C VAL A 132 3.48 -5.63 -8.69
N ARG A 133 2.20 -6.00 -8.58
CA ARG A 133 1.76 -7.00 -7.58
C ARG A 133 2.34 -8.39 -7.82
N ASP A 134 2.40 -8.82 -9.09
CA ASP A 134 2.98 -10.11 -9.44
C ASP A 134 4.49 -10.11 -9.14
N HIS A 135 5.18 -9.01 -9.44
CA HIS A 135 6.61 -8.86 -9.12
C HIS A 135 6.87 -8.86 -7.61
N LEU A 136 6.00 -8.24 -6.81
CA LEU A 136 6.11 -8.23 -5.35
C LEU A 136 6.11 -9.64 -4.74
N THR A 137 5.39 -10.59 -5.33
CA THR A 137 5.38 -12.01 -4.89
C THR A 137 6.76 -12.66 -4.96
N TYR A 138 7.66 -12.15 -5.81
CA TYR A 138 9.02 -12.66 -6.00
C TYR A 138 10.08 -11.86 -5.24
N MET A 139 9.69 -10.89 -4.40
CA MET A 139 10.59 -10.06 -3.59
C MET A 139 10.34 -10.27 -2.09
N PRO A 140 10.80 -11.39 -1.49
CA PRO A 140 10.55 -11.70 -0.08
C PRO A 140 11.27 -10.74 0.88
N ASP A 141 12.45 -10.22 0.50
CA ASP A 141 13.27 -9.35 1.34
C ASP A 141 12.97 -7.84 1.16
N ARG A 142 11.77 -7.51 0.68
CA ARG A 142 11.39 -6.11 0.43
C ARG A 142 11.25 -5.32 1.74
N GLN A 143 11.52 -4.03 1.68
CA GLN A 143 11.25 -3.16 2.81
C GLN A 143 9.76 -2.83 2.92
N GLU A 144 9.13 -3.27 4.01
CA GLU A 144 7.74 -2.93 4.34
C GLU A 144 7.63 -1.64 5.16
N HIS A 145 6.46 -1.00 5.09
CA HIS A 145 6.14 0.14 5.94
C HIS A 145 6.00 -0.31 7.40
N ASP A 146 6.78 0.29 8.29
CA ASP A 146 6.69 0.02 9.72
C ASP A 146 5.83 1.08 10.39
N TYR A 147 4.65 0.63 10.82
CA TYR A 147 3.64 1.46 11.46
C TYR A 147 4.01 1.86 12.89
N GLU A 148 4.92 1.13 13.55
CA GLU A 148 5.33 1.35 14.94
C GLU A 148 6.62 2.19 15.05
N ALA A 149 7.36 2.35 13.95
CA ALA A 149 8.63 3.07 13.95
C ALA A 149 8.52 4.51 14.49
N LEU A 150 7.44 5.22 14.15
CA LEU A 150 7.21 6.58 14.64
C LEU A 150 6.98 6.58 16.16
N ASP A 151 6.09 5.71 16.66
CA ASP A 151 5.75 5.62 18.08
C ASP A 151 6.97 5.22 18.93
N ARG A 152 7.78 4.28 18.45
CA ARG A 152 9.04 3.90 19.10
C ARG A 152 10.05 5.04 19.16
N LEU A 153 10.15 5.81 18.09
CA LEU A 153 11.07 6.94 18.02
C LEU A 153 10.64 8.10 18.94
N GLU A 154 9.34 8.35 19.04
CA GLU A 154 8.78 9.24 20.06
C GLU A 154 9.07 8.77 21.48
N ALA A 155 8.86 7.48 21.76
CA ALA A 155 9.14 6.89 23.07
C ALA A 155 10.62 7.02 23.45
N MET A 156 11.54 6.76 22.50
CA MET A 156 12.97 6.91 22.73
C MET A 156 13.38 8.35 23.00
N ARG A 157 12.80 9.35 22.31
CA ARG A 157 13.07 10.77 22.58
C ARG A 157 12.61 11.18 23.98
N ARG A 158 11.40 10.78 24.38
CA ARG A 158 10.89 11.04 25.74
C ARG A 158 11.78 10.39 26.80
N LEU A 159 12.20 9.14 26.57
CA LEU A 159 13.11 8.44 27.46
C LEU A 159 14.44 9.21 27.61
N LEU A 160 15.02 9.70 26.51
CA LEU A 160 16.25 10.48 26.55
C LEU A 160 16.08 11.77 27.38
N GLU A 161 14.99 12.50 27.17
CA GLU A 161 14.68 13.71 27.92
C GLU A 161 14.55 13.42 29.42
N GLU A 162 13.74 12.42 29.80
CA GLU A 162 13.55 12.03 31.20
C GLU A 162 14.88 11.62 31.87
N ARG A 163 15.70 10.85 31.17
CA ARG A 163 16.96 10.32 31.71
C ARG A 163 18.05 11.38 31.82
N THR A 164 18.10 12.32 30.89
CA THR A 164 19.07 13.42 30.92
C THR A 164 18.75 14.38 32.06
N ILE A 165 17.46 14.67 32.29
CA ILE A 165 16.99 15.41 33.47
C ILE A 165 17.36 14.67 34.76
N ALA A 166 17.06 13.38 34.86
CA ALA A 166 17.34 12.56 36.04
C ALA A 166 18.85 12.44 36.35
N LYS A 167 19.71 12.52 35.33
CA LYS A 167 21.17 12.49 35.46
C LYS A 167 21.80 13.89 35.55
N HIS A 168 20.99 14.93 35.69
CA HIS A 168 21.42 16.32 35.82
C HIS A 168 22.33 16.78 34.68
N TYR A 169 22.03 16.35 33.46
CA TYR A 169 22.67 16.89 32.28
C TYR A 169 22.25 18.35 32.06
N VAL A 170 23.15 19.14 31.49
CA VAL A 170 22.86 20.53 31.11
C VAL A 170 21.80 20.55 30.01
N GLY A 171 20.68 21.23 30.28
CA GLY A 171 19.63 21.46 29.30
C GLY A 171 20.06 22.50 28.26
N VAL A 172 19.74 22.23 27.00
CA VAL A 172 19.97 23.17 25.88
C VAL A 172 18.62 23.74 25.45
N MET A 173 18.44 25.06 25.59
CA MET A 173 17.26 25.74 25.06
C MET A 173 17.49 26.14 23.61
N SER A 174 16.66 25.64 22.70
CA SER A 174 16.77 25.92 21.27
C SER A 174 15.42 26.37 20.70
N MET A 175 15.42 27.47 19.93
CA MET A 175 14.25 27.93 19.18
C MET A 175 13.79 26.92 18.12
N ARG A 176 14.63 25.95 17.76
CA ARG A 176 14.28 24.87 16.82
C ARG A 176 13.24 23.93 17.39
N GLY A 177 13.26 23.68 18.70
CA GLY A 177 12.24 22.84 19.36
C GLY A 177 10.82 23.40 19.13
N ILE A 178 10.66 24.72 19.16
CA ILE A 178 9.37 25.37 18.91
C ILE A 178 8.89 25.14 17.47
N PHE A 179 9.77 25.31 16.47
CA PHE A 179 9.41 25.04 15.07
C PHE A 179 9.14 23.56 14.81
N PHE A 180 9.86 22.70 15.53
CA PHE A 180 9.66 21.25 15.50
C PHE A 180 8.27 20.86 15.97
N GLU A 181 7.89 21.27 17.18
CA GLU A 181 6.59 20.96 17.76
C GLU A 181 5.43 21.49 16.91
N ALA A 182 5.56 22.69 16.35
CA ALA A 182 4.54 23.28 15.49
C ALA A 182 4.34 22.44 14.21
N THR A 183 5.44 22.00 13.58
CA THR A 183 5.41 21.17 12.37
C THR A 183 4.89 19.77 12.66
N GLU A 184 5.38 19.16 13.74
CA GLU A 184 4.94 17.84 14.20
C GLU A 184 3.43 17.82 14.46
N LYS A 185 2.92 18.83 15.18
CA LYS A 185 1.50 18.95 15.49
C LYS A 185 0.65 19.02 14.22
N ALA A 186 1.06 19.85 13.24
CA ALA A 186 0.34 19.98 11.98
C ALA A 186 0.29 18.66 11.21
N LEU A 187 1.44 17.98 11.06
CA LEU A 187 1.53 16.69 10.36
C LEU A 187 0.73 15.60 11.07
N ARG A 188 0.78 15.54 12.40
CA ARG A 188 -0.02 14.60 13.21
C ARG A 188 -1.52 14.82 13.03
N ASP A 189 -1.98 16.06 13.01
CA ASP A 189 -3.40 16.36 12.81
C ASP A 189 -3.88 15.92 11.43
N ASP A 190 -3.04 16.07 10.40
CA ASP A 190 -3.33 15.57 9.06
C ASP A 190 -3.31 14.04 8.98
N ILE A 191 -2.37 13.36 9.65
CA ILE A 191 -2.38 11.89 9.79
C ILE A 191 -3.68 11.43 10.45
N ARG A 192 -4.11 12.05 11.55
CA ARG A 192 -5.38 11.73 12.23
C ARG A 192 -6.61 11.96 11.35
N ARG A 193 -6.59 12.97 10.49
CA ARG A 193 -7.66 13.22 9.50
C ARG A 193 -7.68 12.12 8.44
N LEU A 194 -6.51 11.76 7.90
CA LEU A 194 -6.37 10.67 6.94
C LEU A 194 -6.79 9.33 7.55
N ASP A 195 -6.42 9.02 8.79
CA ASP A 195 -6.83 7.80 9.48
C ASP A 195 -8.35 7.67 9.56
N ARG A 196 -9.04 8.75 9.95
CA ARG A 196 -10.50 8.77 9.98
C ARG A 196 -11.10 8.53 8.59
N ARG A 197 -10.52 9.13 7.55
CA ARG A 197 -10.95 8.94 6.16
C ARG A 197 -10.70 7.52 5.67
N ILE A 198 -9.52 6.96 5.93
CA ILE A 198 -9.14 5.58 5.58
C ILE A 198 -10.10 4.61 6.25
N ARG A 199 -10.34 4.73 7.56
CA ARG A 199 -11.28 3.85 8.28
C ARG A 199 -12.69 3.90 7.68
N LYS A 200 -13.17 5.08 7.27
CA LYS A 200 -14.45 5.22 6.57
C LYS A 200 -14.44 4.49 5.23
N LEU A 201 -13.45 4.76 4.38
CA LEU A 201 -13.31 4.16 3.05
C LEU A 201 -13.13 2.63 3.11
N VAL A 202 -12.42 2.10 4.11
CA VAL A 202 -12.28 0.66 4.34
C VAL A 202 -13.64 0.02 4.65
N ARG A 203 -14.46 0.66 5.49
CA ARG A 203 -15.81 0.17 5.80
C ARG A 203 -16.69 0.15 4.55
N GLU A 204 -16.71 1.25 3.81
CA GLU A 204 -17.44 1.35 2.54
C GLU A 204 -16.99 0.28 1.53
N ARG A 205 -15.67 0.08 1.41
CA ARG A 205 -15.10 -0.93 0.53
C ARG A 205 -15.50 -2.35 0.95
N ARG A 206 -15.46 -2.67 2.24
CA ARG A 206 -15.88 -3.99 2.76
C ARG A 206 -17.34 -4.27 2.41
N THR A 207 -18.23 -3.30 2.63
CA THR A 207 -19.64 -3.43 2.25
C THR A 207 -19.81 -3.60 0.74
N ALA A 208 -19.08 -2.83 -0.06
CA ALA A 208 -19.12 -2.95 -1.52
C ALA A 208 -18.61 -4.31 -2.02
N ILE A 209 -17.52 -4.83 -1.44
CA ILE A 209 -17.00 -6.17 -1.76
C ILE A 209 -18.02 -7.24 -1.37
N GLN A 210 -18.66 -7.13 -0.19
CA GLN A 210 -19.68 -8.09 0.22
C GLN A 210 -20.89 -8.08 -0.71
N ALA A 211 -21.38 -6.89 -1.10
CA ALA A 211 -22.46 -6.76 -2.08
C ALA A 211 -22.07 -7.36 -3.43
N LEU A 212 -20.86 -7.03 -3.92
CA LEU A 212 -20.33 -7.55 -5.17
C LEU A 212 -20.17 -9.07 -5.15
N ASN A 213 -19.64 -9.65 -4.07
CA ASN A 213 -19.50 -11.11 -3.92
C ASN A 213 -20.86 -11.82 -3.95
N LYS A 214 -21.90 -11.22 -3.37
CA LYS A 214 -23.29 -11.74 -3.48
C LYS A 214 -23.79 -11.68 -4.93
N GLU A 215 -23.50 -10.59 -5.65
CA GLU A 215 -23.83 -10.47 -7.07
C GLU A 215 -23.04 -11.45 -7.95
N MET A 216 -21.79 -11.80 -7.59
CA MET A 216 -20.93 -12.63 -8.43
C MET A 216 -21.33 -14.09 -8.53
N SER A 217 -22.29 -14.60 -7.74
CA SER A 217 -22.74 -15.98 -7.87
C SER A 217 -23.50 -16.20 -9.19
N ILE A 218 -23.08 -17.23 -9.94
CA ILE A 218 -23.63 -17.65 -11.25
C ILE A 218 -24.11 -19.11 -11.19
N GLU A 219 -23.92 -19.79 -10.07
CA GLU A 219 -24.11 -21.25 -9.91
C GLU A 219 -25.55 -21.71 -10.17
N ALA A 220 -26.54 -20.83 -10.00
CA ALA A 220 -27.96 -21.11 -10.24
C ALA A 220 -28.47 -20.62 -11.61
N THR A 221 -27.58 -20.30 -12.56
CA THR A 221 -27.97 -19.71 -13.85
C THR A 221 -27.75 -20.66 -15.02
N GLU A 222 -28.34 -20.34 -16.17
CA GLU A 222 -28.16 -21.05 -17.45
C GLU A 222 -26.76 -20.88 -18.08
N LEU A 223 -25.88 -20.07 -17.48
CA LEU A 223 -24.54 -19.75 -18.00
C LEU A 223 -23.48 -20.74 -17.50
N VAL A 224 -23.68 -22.03 -17.80
CA VAL A 224 -22.80 -23.15 -17.41
C VAL A 224 -22.19 -23.80 -18.65
N GLY A 225 -21.08 -24.53 -18.48
CA GLY A 225 -20.39 -25.25 -19.55
C GLY A 225 -19.94 -24.33 -20.68
N ASP A 226 -20.34 -24.66 -21.90
CA ASP A 226 -20.05 -23.91 -23.13
C ASP A 226 -20.47 -22.43 -23.08
N PHE A 227 -21.49 -22.08 -22.31
CA PHE A 227 -22.02 -20.71 -22.19
C PHE A 227 -21.46 -19.95 -20.98
N HIS A 228 -20.51 -20.55 -20.27
CA HIS A 228 -19.90 -19.90 -19.13
C HIS A 228 -19.29 -18.55 -19.52
N PRO A 229 -19.42 -17.47 -18.72
CA PRO A 229 -18.98 -16.14 -19.13
C PRO A 229 -17.48 -16.01 -19.45
N ARG A 230 -16.67 -16.92 -18.89
CA ARG A 230 -15.23 -17.02 -19.15
C ARG A 230 -14.84 -18.04 -20.22
N TRP A 231 -15.81 -18.57 -20.96
CA TRP A 231 -15.53 -19.50 -22.04
C TRP A 231 -14.65 -18.84 -23.11
N PRO A 232 -13.59 -19.51 -23.62
CA PRO A 232 -12.67 -18.90 -24.58
C PRO A 232 -13.35 -18.33 -25.83
N GLU A 233 -14.40 -18.98 -26.36
CA GLU A 233 -15.10 -18.50 -27.57
C GLU A 233 -15.91 -17.20 -27.37
N ASN A 234 -16.08 -16.74 -26.13
CA ASN A 234 -16.72 -15.45 -25.86
C ASN A 234 -15.79 -14.27 -26.22
N ARG A 235 -14.52 -14.52 -26.51
CA ARG A 235 -13.50 -13.48 -26.75
C ARG A 235 -12.66 -13.81 -27.97
N TYR A 236 -12.45 -12.82 -28.84
CA TYR A 236 -11.41 -12.86 -29.85
C TYR A 236 -10.02 -12.87 -29.19
N HIS A 237 -8.99 -13.32 -29.92
CA HIS A 237 -7.58 -13.28 -29.48
C HIS A 237 -7.11 -11.88 -29.02
N ARG A 238 -7.71 -10.80 -29.54
CA ARG A 238 -7.45 -9.39 -29.11
C ARG A 238 -8.19 -8.98 -27.82
N GLY A 239 -8.87 -9.90 -27.14
CA GLY A 239 -9.63 -9.65 -25.91
C GLY A 239 -10.98 -8.96 -26.09
N ARG A 240 -11.41 -8.66 -27.34
CA ARG A 240 -12.75 -8.14 -27.65
C ARG A 240 -13.79 -9.26 -27.55
N LEU A 241 -15.01 -8.96 -27.09
CA LEU A 241 -16.11 -9.93 -27.07
C LEU A 241 -16.57 -10.30 -28.49
N THR A 242 -16.79 -11.59 -28.73
CA THR A 242 -17.50 -12.12 -29.91
C THR A 242 -19.00 -11.82 -29.82
N PRO A 243 -19.81 -11.97 -30.90
CA PRO A 243 -21.26 -11.83 -30.80
C PRO A 243 -21.87 -12.69 -29.70
N ARG A 244 -21.38 -13.93 -29.54
CA ARG A 244 -21.73 -14.84 -28.45
C ARG A 244 -21.38 -14.24 -27.09
N GLY A 245 -20.14 -13.75 -26.92
CA GLY A 245 -19.73 -13.10 -25.68
C GLY A 245 -20.50 -11.82 -25.34
N VAL A 246 -20.97 -11.08 -26.35
CA VAL A 246 -21.86 -9.93 -26.14
C VAL A 246 -23.21 -10.36 -25.62
N GLU A 247 -23.79 -11.43 -26.19
CA GLU A 247 -25.07 -11.96 -25.71
C GLU A 247 -24.96 -12.50 -24.27
N VAL A 248 -23.88 -13.22 -23.94
CA VAL A 248 -23.61 -13.66 -22.56
C VAL A 248 -23.47 -12.46 -21.61
N CYS A 249 -22.82 -11.38 -22.05
CA CYS A 249 -22.74 -10.13 -21.30
C CYS A 249 -24.12 -9.52 -21.04
N TYR A 250 -25.01 -9.53 -22.04
CA TYR A 250 -26.37 -9.00 -21.90
C TYR A 250 -27.25 -9.87 -21.00
N ARG A 251 -27.14 -11.20 -21.08
CA ARG A 251 -27.83 -12.11 -20.17
C ARG A 251 -27.45 -11.89 -18.71
N LEU A 252 -26.18 -11.58 -18.42
CA LEU A 252 -25.78 -11.17 -17.07
C LEU A 252 -26.49 -9.86 -16.64
N PHE A 253 -26.68 -8.90 -17.53
CA PHE A 253 -27.46 -7.70 -17.21
C PHE A 253 -28.96 -7.99 -17.04
N ASP A 254 -29.52 -8.89 -17.86
CA ASP A 254 -30.91 -9.34 -17.73
C ASP A 254 -31.15 -10.03 -16.37
N MET A 255 -30.13 -10.68 -15.80
CA MET A 255 -30.12 -11.25 -14.45
C MET A 255 -29.94 -10.21 -13.33
N GLY A 256 -29.95 -8.91 -13.67
CA GLY A 256 -29.79 -7.81 -12.71
C GLY A 256 -28.37 -7.62 -12.19
N LYS A 257 -27.35 -8.23 -12.82
CA LYS A 257 -25.95 -8.05 -12.38
C LYS A 257 -25.49 -6.63 -12.68
N SER A 258 -24.80 -5.99 -11.73
CA SER A 258 -24.21 -4.67 -11.98
C SER A 258 -23.08 -4.73 -13.01
N ALA A 259 -22.76 -3.61 -13.66
CA ALA A 259 -21.60 -3.51 -14.55
C ALA A 259 -20.27 -3.87 -13.85
N MET A 260 -20.18 -3.70 -12.53
CA MET A 260 -19.02 -4.14 -11.76
C MET A 260 -18.97 -5.66 -11.65
N ALA A 261 -20.09 -6.31 -11.31
CA ALA A 261 -20.18 -7.77 -11.29
C ALA A 261 -19.87 -8.36 -12.66
N VAL A 262 -20.46 -7.84 -13.74
CA VAL A 262 -20.17 -8.28 -15.12
C VAL A 262 -18.69 -8.10 -15.47
N ALA A 263 -18.05 -7.01 -15.04
CA ALA A 263 -16.62 -6.79 -15.25
C ALA A 263 -15.77 -7.89 -14.60
N HIS A 264 -16.06 -8.29 -13.36
CA HIS A 264 -15.34 -9.36 -12.66
C HIS A 264 -15.67 -10.78 -13.16
N ILE A 265 -16.95 -11.03 -13.46
CA ILE A 265 -17.43 -12.31 -13.97
C ILE A 265 -16.79 -12.60 -15.32
N MET A 266 -16.85 -11.63 -16.23
CA MET A 266 -16.35 -11.82 -17.59
C MET A 266 -14.87 -11.56 -17.74
N GLU A 267 -14.20 -10.88 -16.80
CA GLU A 267 -12.81 -10.35 -16.92
C GLU A 267 -12.70 -9.18 -17.91
N LEU A 268 -13.63 -8.23 -17.81
CA LEU A 268 -13.64 -6.99 -18.60
C LEU A 268 -13.19 -5.81 -17.74
N SER A 269 -12.74 -4.72 -18.37
CA SER A 269 -12.65 -3.45 -17.64
C SER A 269 -14.03 -2.86 -17.39
N LEU A 270 -14.18 -2.13 -16.28
CA LEU A 270 -15.42 -1.48 -15.90
C LEU A 270 -15.93 -0.52 -16.98
N SER A 271 -15.02 0.17 -17.67
CA SER A 271 -15.37 1.05 -18.78
C SER A 271 -16.04 0.30 -19.94
N SER A 272 -15.56 -0.91 -20.25
CA SER A 272 -16.11 -1.77 -21.28
C SER A 272 -17.44 -2.36 -20.85
N ALA A 273 -17.55 -2.84 -19.61
CA ALA A 273 -18.81 -3.33 -19.05
C ALA A 273 -19.89 -2.24 -19.04
N ARG A 274 -19.57 -1.02 -18.58
CA ARG A 274 -20.50 0.14 -18.63
C ARG A 274 -20.90 0.53 -20.05
N ALA A 275 -19.99 0.42 -21.02
CA ALA A 275 -20.32 0.67 -22.42
C ALA A 275 -21.32 -0.36 -22.95
N ARG A 276 -21.18 -1.63 -22.55
CA ARG A 276 -22.15 -2.69 -22.89
C ARG A 276 -23.47 -2.51 -22.18
N GLU A 277 -23.47 -2.13 -20.91
CA GLU A 277 -24.69 -1.81 -20.17
C GLU A 277 -25.50 -0.70 -20.87
N ARG A 278 -24.84 0.35 -21.36
CA ARG A 278 -25.53 1.41 -22.13
C ARG A 278 -26.14 0.88 -23.42
N GLN A 279 -25.41 0.05 -24.16
CA GLN A 279 -25.92 -0.56 -25.40
C GLN A 279 -27.10 -1.51 -25.12
N TRP A 280 -27.00 -2.31 -24.07
CA TRP A 280 -28.07 -3.17 -23.57
C TRP A 280 -29.34 -2.39 -23.25
N ARG A 281 -29.22 -1.26 -22.53
CA ARG A 281 -30.36 -0.36 -22.26
C ARG A 281 -30.98 0.20 -23.54
N THR A 282 -30.18 0.55 -24.55
CA THR A 282 -30.69 1.01 -25.86
C THR A 282 -31.46 -0.07 -26.62
N LEU A 283 -31.13 -1.35 -26.39
CA LEU A 283 -31.79 -2.49 -27.02
C LEU A 283 -33.09 -2.93 -26.33
N GLY A 284 -33.53 -2.22 -25.29
CA GLY A 284 -34.75 -2.53 -24.52
C GLY A 284 -34.49 -3.02 -23.09
N GLY A 285 -33.22 -3.10 -22.67
CA GLY A 285 -32.86 -3.53 -21.31
C GLY A 285 -33.45 -4.90 -20.99
N GLU A 286 -34.14 -5.00 -19.85
CA GLU A 286 -34.83 -6.22 -19.39
C GLU A 286 -35.91 -6.72 -20.36
N THR A 287 -36.40 -5.86 -21.26
CA THR A 287 -37.45 -6.19 -22.25
C THR A 287 -36.90 -6.42 -23.66
N ARG A 288 -35.58 -6.49 -23.82
CA ARG A 288 -34.96 -6.74 -25.13
C ARG A 288 -35.38 -8.11 -25.68
N ALA A 289 -35.31 -8.25 -27.00
CA ALA A 289 -35.39 -9.58 -27.62
C ALA A 289 -34.14 -10.41 -27.25
N VAL A 290 -34.34 -11.58 -26.64
CA VAL A 290 -33.27 -12.50 -26.25
C VAL A 290 -33.11 -13.57 -27.34
N PRO A 291 -32.03 -13.53 -28.15
CA PRO A 291 -31.76 -14.58 -29.14
C PRO A 291 -31.39 -15.90 -28.46
N GLN A 292 -31.65 -17.02 -29.15
CA GLN A 292 -31.18 -18.34 -28.71
C GLN A 292 -29.66 -18.40 -28.85
N LEU A 293 -28.94 -18.73 -27.77
CA LEU A 293 -27.47 -18.74 -27.74
C LEU A 293 -26.87 -19.69 -28.78
N GLU A 294 -27.53 -20.82 -29.01
CA GLU A 294 -27.13 -21.85 -29.97
C GLU A 294 -27.19 -21.38 -31.43
N SER A 295 -28.07 -20.41 -31.72
CA SER A 295 -28.20 -19.83 -33.07
C SER A 295 -27.11 -18.82 -33.41
N ILE A 296 -26.30 -18.40 -32.43
CA ILE A 296 -25.22 -17.42 -32.64
C ILE A 296 -24.01 -18.17 -33.22
N PRO A 297 -23.50 -17.77 -34.39
CA PRO A 297 -22.41 -18.48 -35.05
C PRO A 297 -21.16 -18.53 -34.15
N LYS A 298 -20.61 -19.74 -33.98
CA LYS A 298 -19.32 -19.94 -33.32
C LYS A 298 -18.24 -19.31 -34.18
N VAL A 299 -17.48 -18.38 -33.59
CA VAL A 299 -16.31 -17.83 -34.26
C VAL A 299 -15.15 -18.76 -33.99
N HIS A 300 -14.68 -19.46 -35.02
CA HIS A 300 -13.47 -20.29 -34.91
C HIS A 300 -12.25 -19.37 -34.76
N ILE A 301 -11.61 -19.40 -33.60
CA ILE A 301 -10.38 -18.66 -33.34
C ILE A 301 -9.24 -19.66 -33.54
N PRO A 302 -8.40 -19.53 -34.59
CA PRO A 302 -7.20 -20.36 -34.67
C PRO A 302 -6.30 -20.02 -33.48
N VAL A 303 -6.11 -20.99 -32.58
CA VAL A 303 -5.19 -20.87 -31.45
C VAL A 303 -3.78 -20.73 -32.01
N ARG A 304 -3.12 -19.60 -31.76
CA ARG A 304 -1.71 -19.43 -32.14
C ARG A 304 -0.83 -20.10 -31.07
N TYR A 305 0.27 -20.70 -31.51
CA TYR A 305 1.22 -21.41 -30.64
C TYR A 305 1.78 -20.52 -29.51
N GLU A 306 1.75 -19.20 -29.70
CA GLU A 306 2.17 -18.18 -28.73
C GLU A 306 1.23 -18.04 -27.51
N ASP A 307 -0.05 -18.45 -27.64
CA ASP A 307 -1.07 -18.36 -26.58
C ASP A 307 -1.10 -19.61 -25.66
N MET A 308 -0.22 -20.59 -25.89
CA MET A 308 -0.12 -21.84 -25.11
C MET A 308 0.99 -21.81 -24.05
N ARG A 309 1.59 -20.65 -23.74
CA ARG A 309 2.57 -20.47 -22.67
C ARG A 309 2.01 -19.63 -21.52
#